data_AF-A0A9E0JFX1-F1
#
_entry.id   AF-A0A9E0JFX1-F1
#
_cell.length_a   1.000
_cell.length_b   1.000
_cell.length_c   1.000
_cell.angle_alpha   90.00
_cell.angle_beta   90.00
_cell.angle_gamma   90.00
#
_symmetry.space_group_name_H-M   'P 1'
#
loop_
_entity.id
_entity.type
_entity.pdbx_description
1 polymer ?
#
loop_
_entity_poly.entity_id
_entity_poly.type
_entity_poly.pdbx_seq_one_letter_code
_entity_poly.pdbx_strand_id
1 'polypeptide(L)'
;MEISSAEFIISNTNVKKCPAGVFPEYAFIGRSNVGKSSLINMLTAHKGLAMASSTPGKTMLINHFLINKSWYLVDLPGYGYARRGQKGQEQIRTIIEDYILEREQMTN
;
A
#
# COMPACT_ATOMS: atom_id res chain seq x y z
N MET A 1 9.34 -16.78 -7.17
CA MET A 1 7.90 -16.73 -7.49
C MET A 1 7.74 -15.82 -8.68
N GLU A 2 7.12 -16.29 -9.75
CA GLU A 2 6.82 -15.49 -10.94
C GLU A 2 5.45 -14.81 -10.77
N ILE A 3 5.34 -13.51 -11.08
CA ILE A 3 4.07 -12.78 -11.03
C ILE A 3 3.42 -12.86 -12.41
N SER A 4 2.34 -13.63 -12.51
CA SER A 4 1.58 -13.84 -13.76
C SER A 4 0.30 -13.02 -13.82
N SER A 5 -0.24 -12.59 -12.67
CA SER A 5 -1.42 -11.72 -12.61
C SER A 5 -1.35 -10.74 -11.45
N ALA A 6 -1.84 -9.52 -11.66
CA ALA A 6 -1.96 -8.50 -10.62
C ALA A 6 -3.23 -7.68 -10.84
N GLU A 7 -4.10 -7.64 -9.83
CA GLU A 7 -5.41 -6.98 -9.90
C GLU A 7 -5.54 -5.97 -8.76
N PHE A 8 -5.91 -4.72 -9.06
CA PHE A 8 -6.29 -3.76 -8.02
C PHE A 8 -7.63 -4.17 -7.43
N ILE A 9 -7.68 -4.38 -6.11
CA ILE A 9 -8.89 -4.83 -5.42
C ILE A 9 -9.58 -3.68 -4.73
N ILE A 10 -8.87 -2.98 -3.85
CA ILE A 10 -9.47 -1.91 -3.05
C ILE A 10 -8.42 -0.92 -2.56
N SER A 11 -8.88 0.29 -2.29
CA SER A 11 -8.13 1.35 -1.64
C SER A 11 -8.92 1.88 -0.45
N ASN A 12 -8.30 1.96 0.73
CA ASN A 12 -9.00 2.40 1.94
C ASN A 12 -8.13 3.23 2.89
N THR A 13 -8.75 4.08 3.69
CA THR A 13 -8.08 4.81 4.79
C THR A 13 -8.11 4.04 6.11
N ASN A 14 -8.98 3.04 6.23
CA ASN A 14 -9.22 2.32 7.48
C ASN A 14 -8.88 0.84 7.31
N VAL A 15 -7.99 0.32 8.18
CA VAL A 15 -7.55 -1.07 8.21
C VAL A 15 -8.73 -2.07 8.28
N LYS A 16 -9.80 -1.73 8.99
CA LYS A 16 -11.01 -2.57 9.16
C LYS A 16 -11.83 -2.72 7.87
N LYS A 17 -11.59 -1.88 6.87
CA LYS A 17 -12.22 -1.94 5.56
C LYS A 17 -11.30 -2.53 4.48
N CYS A 18 -10.14 -3.04 4.87
CA CYS A 18 -9.28 -3.83 3.99
C CYS A 18 -9.97 -5.18 3.67
N PRO A 19 -9.57 -5.87 2.60
CA PRO A 19 -10.17 -7.14 2.23
C PRO A 19 -10.19 -8.09 3.43
N ALA A 20 -11.36 -8.66 3.72
CA ALA A 20 -11.48 -9.78 4.64
C ALA A 20 -11.01 -11.03 3.91
N GLY A 21 -10.04 -11.76 4.47
CA GLY A 21 -9.49 -12.93 3.82
C GLY A 21 -8.37 -13.59 4.61
N VAL A 22 -7.92 -14.73 4.07
CA VAL A 22 -6.86 -15.59 4.63
C VAL A 22 -5.56 -15.51 3.83
N PHE A 23 -5.52 -14.68 2.79
CA PHE A 23 -4.34 -14.56 1.96
C PHE A 23 -3.25 -13.76 2.66
N PRO A 24 -1.98 -14.21 2.59
CA PRO A 24 -0.85 -13.47 3.14
C PRO A 24 -0.73 -12.07 2.53
N GLU A 25 -0.33 -11.09 3.34
CA GLU A 25 -0.17 -9.69 2.94
C GLU A 25 1.29 -9.23 3.04
N TYR A 26 1.81 -8.73 1.93
CA TYR A 26 3.17 -8.20 1.84
C TYR A 26 3.13 -6.69 1.61
N ALA A 27 3.38 -5.93 2.67
CA ALA A 27 3.25 -4.48 2.66
C ALA A 27 4.56 -3.76 2.27
N PHE A 28 4.43 -2.79 1.37
CA PHE A 28 5.48 -1.85 0.98
C PHE A 28 5.28 -0.52 1.68
N ILE A 29 6.32 -0.08 2.39
CA ILE A 29 6.38 1.22 3.08
C ILE A 29 7.68 1.94 2.71
N GLY A 30 7.64 3.26 2.67
CA GLY A 30 8.82 4.07 2.41
C GLY A 30 8.54 5.56 2.49
N ARG A 31 9.59 6.37 2.38
CA ARG A 31 9.44 7.83 2.28
C ARG A 31 8.66 8.21 1.01
N SER A 32 7.92 9.31 1.08
CA SER A 32 7.26 9.87 -0.11
C SER A 32 8.28 10.14 -1.22
N ASN A 33 7.90 9.80 -2.46
CA ASN A 33 8.72 9.91 -3.68
C ASN A 33 9.99 9.04 -3.73
N VAL A 34 10.13 8.01 -2.88
CA VAL A 34 11.28 7.09 -2.94
C VAL A 34 11.23 6.10 -4.13
N GLY A 35 10.12 6.07 -4.89
CA GLY A 35 9.95 5.17 -6.04
C GLY A 35 9.13 3.91 -5.76
N LYS A 36 8.44 3.82 -4.61
CA LYS A 36 7.58 2.67 -4.23
C LYS A 36 6.59 2.25 -5.33
N SER A 37 5.83 3.18 -5.89
CA SER A 37 4.87 2.87 -6.96
C SER A 37 5.54 2.41 -8.26
N SER A 38 6.74 2.93 -8.56
CA SER A 38 7.54 2.47 -9.71
C SER A 38 8.01 1.03 -9.51
N LEU A 39 8.42 0.68 -8.29
CA LEU A 39 8.81 -0.68 -7.92
C LEU A 39 7.62 -1.65 -8.03
N ILE A 40 6.44 -1.27 -7.54
CA ILE A 40 5.22 -2.09 -7.68
C ILE A 40 4.90 -2.34 -9.16
N ASN A 41 4.86 -1.30 -9.98
CA ASN A 41 4.60 -1.44 -11.41
C ASN A 41 5.64 -2.32 -12.14
N MET A 42 6.90 -2.29 -11.69
CA MET A 42 7.96 -3.14 -12.22
C MET A 42 7.74 -4.61 -11.83
N LEU A 43 7.46 -4.88 -10.55
CA LEU A 43 7.20 -6.23 -10.05
C LEU A 43 5.97 -6.87 -10.70
N THR A 44 4.91 -6.09 -10.93
CA THR A 44 3.66 -6.60 -11.53
C THR A 44 3.67 -6.61 -13.05
N ALA A 45 4.75 -6.15 -13.68
CA ALA A 45 4.86 -5.92 -15.12
C ALA A 45 3.68 -5.11 -15.71
N HIS A 46 2.96 -4.35 -14.88
CA HIS A 46 1.74 -3.63 -15.25
C HIS A 46 1.95 -2.13 -15.05
N LYS A 47 2.20 -1.42 -16.15
CA LYS A 47 2.34 0.05 -16.10
C LYS A 47 1.04 0.68 -15.61
N GLY A 48 1.13 1.51 -14.58
CA GLY A 48 0.01 2.29 -14.06
C GLY A 48 -0.92 1.55 -13.09
N LEU A 49 -0.61 0.32 -12.68
CA LEU A 49 -1.37 -0.40 -11.66
C LEU A 49 -1.31 0.34 -10.31
N ALA A 50 -0.10 0.65 -9.86
CA ALA A 50 0.13 1.59 -8.78
C ALA A 50 0.28 2.99 -9.39
N MET A 51 -0.66 3.88 -9.08
CA MET A 51 -0.60 5.27 -9.54
C MET A 51 0.60 5.98 -8.92
N ALA A 52 1.67 6.15 -9.71
CA ALA A 52 2.78 7.02 -9.36
C ALA A 52 2.33 8.49 -9.51
N SER A 53 1.68 9.04 -8.48
CA SER A 53 1.34 10.46 -8.50
C SER A 53 2.61 11.30 -8.35
N SER A 54 2.87 12.17 -9.32
CA SER A 54 3.92 13.19 -9.24
C SER A 54 3.62 14.28 -8.20
N THR A 55 2.36 14.35 -7.72
CA THR A 55 1.95 15.23 -6.63
C THR A 55 2.05 14.47 -5.31
N PRO A 56 3.08 14.74 -4.49
CA PRO A 56 3.25 14.02 -3.25
C PRO A 56 2.18 14.51 -2.27
N GLY A 57 1.54 13.58 -1.56
CA GLY A 57 0.45 13.94 -0.64
C GLY A 57 -0.91 13.30 -0.94
N LYS A 58 -1.11 12.72 -2.12
CA LYS A 58 -2.42 12.14 -2.49
C LYS A 58 -2.68 10.74 -1.93
N THR A 59 -1.65 9.92 -1.74
CA THR A 59 -1.84 8.55 -1.23
C THR A 59 -1.98 8.61 0.30
N MET A 60 -3.23 8.73 0.75
CA MET A 60 -3.67 8.54 2.15
C MET A 60 -4.31 7.16 2.34
N LEU A 61 -4.09 6.27 1.37
CA LEU A 61 -4.85 5.06 1.24
C LEU A 61 -3.90 3.87 1.26
N ILE A 62 -4.36 2.80 1.87
CA ILE A 62 -3.82 1.46 1.80
C ILE A 62 -4.38 0.84 0.51
N ASN A 63 -3.53 0.58 -0.48
CA ASN A 63 -3.98 -0.08 -1.72
C ASN A 63 -3.64 -1.57 -1.67
N HIS A 64 -4.61 -2.42 -2.01
CA HIS A 64 -4.41 -3.87 -2.10
C HIS A 64 -4.42 -4.31 -3.55
N PHE A 65 -3.38 -5.04 -3.94
CA PHE A 65 -3.27 -5.69 -5.23
C PHE A 65 -3.24 -7.20 -5.03
N LEU A 66 -4.22 -7.91 -5.58
CA LEU A 66 -4.25 -9.36 -5.55
C LEU A 66 -3.26 -9.90 -6.59
N ILE A 67 -2.26 -10.62 -6.13
CA ILE A 67 -1.22 -11.20 -6.96
C ILE A 67 -1.46 -12.69 -7.09
N ASN A 68 -1.44 -13.19 -8.34
CA ASN A 68 -1.63 -14.61 -8.67
C ASN A 68 -2.81 -15.27 -7.95
N LYS A 69 -3.86 -14.50 -7.62
CA LYS A 69 -5.05 -14.93 -6.88
C LYS A 69 -4.76 -15.66 -5.55
N SER A 70 -3.63 -15.38 -4.91
CA SER A 70 -3.15 -16.16 -3.76
C SER A 70 -2.55 -15.34 -2.62
N TRP A 71 -2.13 -14.10 -2.88
CA TRP A 71 -1.57 -13.20 -1.86
C TRP A 71 -1.80 -11.75 -2.24
N TYR A 72 -1.71 -10.84 -1.27
CA TYR A 72 -1.83 -9.42 -1.50
C TYR A 72 -0.47 -8.72 -1.44
N LEU A 73 -0.19 -7.93 -2.47
CA LEU A 73 0.80 -6.87 -2.40
C LEU A 73 0.09 -5.61 -1.90
N VAL A 74 0.58 -5.04 -0.80
CA VAL A 74 -0.07 -3.90 -0.16
C VAL A 74 0.80 -2.66 -0.22
N ASP A 75 0.22 -1.56 -0.69
CA ASP A 75 0.91 -0.28 -0.83
C ASP A 75 0.48 0.67 0.28
N LEU A 76 1.34 0.87 1.27
CA LEU A 76 1.09 1.78 2.39
C LEU A 76 1.40 3.23 2.00
N PRO A 77 0.75 4.22 2.64
CA PRO A 77 1.04 5.62 2.41
C PRO A 77 2.51 5.94 2.71
N GLY A 78 3.11 6.78 1.88
CA GLY A 78 4.51 7.19 2.06
C GLY A 78 4.64 8.21 3.20
N TYR A 79 5.58 7.99 4.12
CA TYR A 79 5.83 8.90 5.25
C TYR A 79 6.84 10.00 4.90
N GLY A 80 7.02 10.96 5.82
CA GLY A 80 8.11 11.95 5.73
C GLY A 80 7.93 13.04 4.67
N TYR A 81 6.73 13.24 4.12
CA TYR A 81 6.50 14.36 3.21
C TYR A 81 6.36 15.68 3.97
N ALA A 82 7.43 16.48 3.97
CA ALA A 82 7.58 17.70 4.76
C ALA A 82 6.51 18.78 4.51
N ARG A 83 5.84 18.78 3.35
CA ARG A 83 4.76 19.74 3.05
C ARG A 83 3.42 19.38 3.71
N ARG A 84 3.28 18.21 4.33
CA ARG A 84 2.10 17.89 5.13
C ARG A 84 2.26 18.56 6.51
N GLY A 85 1.28 19.36 6.90
CA GLY A 85 1.18 19.83 8.29
C GLY A 85 1.08 18.68 9.28
N GLN A 86 1.27 18.97 10.57
CA GLN A 86 1.33 17.97 11.65
C GLN A 86 0.18 16.95 11.59
N LYS A 87 -1.06 17.42 11.45
CA LYS A 87 -2.26 16.56 11.34
C LYS A 87 -2.17 15.51 10.22
N GLY A 88 -1.59 15.87 9.07
CA GLY A 88 -1.43 14.94 7.94
C GLY A 88 -0.32 13.91 8.18
N GLN A 89 0.71 14.28 8.94
CA GLN A 89 1.79 13.36 9.33
C GLN A 89 1.28 12.36 10.38
N GLU A 90 0.51 12.83 11.36
CA GLU A 90 -0.15 11.99 12.36
C GLU A 90 -1.11 10.98 11.71
N GLN A 91 -1.96 11.43 10.77
CA GLN A 91 -2.87 10.52 10.07
C GLN A 91 -2.14 9.40 9.32
N ILE A 92 -1.04 9.71 8.63
CA ILE A 92 -0.23 8.67 7.95
C ILE A 92 0.35 7.70 8.98
N ARG A 93 0.87 8.22 10.08
CA ARG A 93 1.44 7.42 11.15
C ARG A 93 0.39 6.45 11.71
N THR A 94 -0.81 6.95 12.04
CA THR A 94 -1.92 6.12 12.51
C THR A 94 -2.28 5.03 11.50
N ILE A 95 -2.43 5.37 10.21
CA ILE A 95 -2.74 4.37 9.18
C ILE A 95 -1.67 3.26 9.11
N ILE A 96 -0.40 3.63 9.21
CA ILE A 96 0.72 2.66 9.16
C ILE A 96 0.74 1.80 10.43
N GLU A 97 0.63 2.42 11.61
CA GLU A 97 0.63 1.72 12.90
C GLU A 97 -0.57 0.77 13.00
N ASP A 98 -1.78 1.24 12.72
CA ASP A 98 -3.00 0.43 12.71
C ASP A 98 -2.86 -0.76 11.77
N TYR A 99 -2.31 -0.56 10.56
CA TYR A 99 -2.14 -1.64 9.60
C TYR A 99 -1.13 -2.70 10.09
N ILE A 100 0.03 -2.28 10.60
CA ILE A 100 1.06 -3.20 11.11
C ILE A 100 0.57 -3.97 12.35
N LEU A 101 -0.21 -3.32 13.21
CA LEU A 101 -0.64 -3.89 14.49
C LEU A 101 -1.94 -4.72 14.39
N GLU A 102 -2.84 -4.40 13.46
CA GLU A 102 -4.15 -5.05 13.36
C GLU A 102 -4.25 -6.09 12.23
N ARG A 103 -3.32 -6.13 11.26
CA ARG A 103 -3.36 -7.11 10.15
C ARG A 103 -2.60 -8.38 10.47
N GLU A 104 -3.31 -9.36 11.01
CA GLU A 104 -2.78 -10.71 11.26
C GLU A 104 -2.21 -11.39 10.01
N GLN A 105 -2.75 -11.07 8.82
CA GLN A 105 -2.29 -11.62 7.55
C GLN A 105 -0.84 -11.20 7.17
N MET A 106 -0.23 -10.25 7.89
CA MET A 106 1.18 -9.88 7.69
C MET A 106 2.17 -10.83 8.37
N THR A 107 1.72 -11.60 9.37
CA THR A 107 2.59 -12.38 10.26
C THR A 107 2.36 -13.88 10.21
N ASN A 108 1.29 -14.32 9.53
CA ASN A 108 0.83 -15.71 9.52
C ASN A 108 1.17 -16.44 8.22
#